data_AF-A0A9P7KN44-F1
#
_entry.id   AF-A0A9P7KN44-F1
#
_cell.length_a   1.000
_cell.length_b   1.000
_cell.length_c   1.000
_cell.angle_alpha   90.00
_cell.angle_beta   90.00
_cell.angle_gamma   90.00
#
_symmetry.space_group_name_H-M   'P 1'
#
loop_
_entity.id
_entity.type
_entity.pdbx_description
1 polymer ?
#
loop_
_entity_poly.entity_id
_entity_poly.type
_entity_poly.pdbx_seq_one_letter_code
_entity_poly.pdbx_strand_id
1 'polypeptide(L)'
;MPLPPTRTLIEEATDRFLEYGVGAAQKGWVIIRSGELGAYVKNLEGPGKWVQAFWSYNSEDITRVVDVTGAGNSFLGGLAAGIILTNNVVKGIVATFYASISASFTIEQEGLPILSQNEEGHSVWNGDDPQRRLEALLTREGS
;
A
#
# COMPACT_ATOMS: atom_id res chain seq x y z
N MET A 1 26.74 -2.53 6.97
CA MET A 1 25.28 -2.35 6.90
C MET A 1 24.78 -3.00 5.62
N PRO A 2 23.61 -3.67 5.63
CA PRO A 2 22.99 -4.08 4.38
C PRO A 2 22.70 -2.84 3.52
N LEU A 3 22.83 -2.99 2.20
CA LEU A 3 22.50 -1.93 1.25
C LEU A 3 20.99 -1.64 1.28
N PRO A 4 20.56 -0.39 1.02
CA PRO A 4 19.14 -0.09 0.90
C PRO A 4 18.51 -0.92 -0.23
N PRO A 5 17.26 -1.39 -0.05
CA PRO A 5 16.58 -2.18 -1.07
C PRO A 5 16.39 -1.35 -2.35
N THR A 6 16.63 -1.96 -3.51
CA THR A 6 16.37 -1.37 -4.82
C THR A 6 15.14 -2.02 -5.45
N ARG A 7 14.48 -1.33 -6.40
CA ARG A 7 13.33 -1.92 -7.10
C ARG A 7 13.66 -3.28 -7.72
N THR A 8 14.82 -3.40 -8.36
CA THR A 8 15.31 -4.66 -8.94
C THR A 8 15.44 -5.77 -7.91
N LEU A 9 16.02 -5.49 -6.73
CA LEU A 9 16.16 -6.50 -5.67
C LEU A 9 14.79 -6.97 -5.14
N ILE A 10 13.81 -6.07 -5.07
CA ILE A 10 12.45 -6.41 -4.63
C ILE A 10 11.73 -7.25 -5.68
N GLU A 11 11.90 -6.93 -6.96
CA GLU A 11 11.37 -7.72 -8.08
C GLU A 11 11.96 -9.15 -8.06
N GLU A 12 13.29 -9.27 -7.95
CA GLU A 12 13.98 -10.56 -7.84
C GLU A 12 13.55 -11.36 -6.61
N ALA A 13 13.42 -10.70 -5.46
CA ALA A 13 12.94 -11.36 -4.24
C ALA A 13 11.49 -11.86 -4.40
N THR A 14 10.64 -11.09 -5.07
CA THR A 14 9.25 -11.46 -5.35
C THR A 14 9.18 -12.71 -6.22
N ASP A 15 10.03 -12.80 -7.24
CA ASP A 15 10.08 -13.97 -8.13
C ASP A 15 10.52 -15.22 -7.39
N ARG A 16 11.53 -15.10 -6.53
CA ARG A 16 11.97 -16.20 -5.66
C ARG A 16 10.89 -16.67 -4.69
N PHE A 17 10.07 -15.74 -4.16
CA PHE A 17 8.94 -16.14 -3.31
C PHE A 17 7.88 -16.90 -4.10
N LEU A 18 7.58 -16.47 -5.33
CA LEU A 18 6.61 -17.15 -6.19
C LEU A 18 7.07 -18.56 -6.58
N GLU A 19 8.38 -18.78 -6.77
CA GLU A 19 8.97 -20.11 -7.04
C GLU A 19 8.71 -21.13 -5.93
N TYR A 20 8.50 -20.70 -4.68
CA TYR A 20 8.15 -21.60 -3.58
C TYR A 20 6.71 -22.11 -3.62
N GLY A 21 5.88 -21.61 -4.55
CA GLY A 21 4.49 -22.04 -4.72
C GLY A 21 3.53 -21.38 -3.72
N VAL A 22 3.25 -20.09 -3.93
CA VAL A 22 2.37 -19.30 -3.05
C VAL A 22 0.89 -19.54 -3.38
N GLY A 23 0.08 -19.84 -2.36
CA GLY A 23 -1.37 -19.99 -2.48
C GLY A 23 -1.83 -21.31 -3.11
N ALA A 24 -3.14 -21.54 -3.12
CA ALA A 24 -3.73 -22.75 -3.71
C ALA A 24 -3.40 -22.82 -5.21
N ALA A 25 -2.93 -23.99 -5.65
CA ALA A 25 -2.50 -24.23 -7.03
C ALA A 25 -1.45 -23.21 -7.57
N GLN A 26 -0.65 -22.62 -6.67
CA GLN A 26 0.38 -21.61 -7.01
C GLN A 26 -0.18 -20.34 -7.65
N LYS A 27 -1.45 -20.01 -7.38
CA LYS A 27 -2.13 -18.81 -7.90
C LYS A 27 -2.16 -17.64 -6.91
N GLY A 28 -1.39 -17.74 -5.83
CA GLY A 28 -1.29 -16.69 -4.83
C GLY A 28 -0.54 -15.47 -5.32
N TRP A 29 -0.68 -14.39 -4.55
CA TRP A 29 0.00 -13.12 -4.80
C TRP A 29 1.14 -12.96 -3.79
N VAL A 30 2.26 -12.40 -4.24
CA VAL A 30 3.31 -11.88 -3.38
C VAL A 30 3.25 -10.36 -3.43
N ILE A 31 3.23 -9.74 -2.26
CA ILE A 31 3.21 -8.28 -2.08
C ILE A 31 4.34 -7.92 -1.14
N ILE A 32 5.34 -7.18 -1.63
CA ILE A 32 6.47 -6.72 -0.83
C ILE A 32 6.36 -5.21 -0.62
N ARG A 33 5.99 -4.81 0.60
CA ARG A 33 6.04 -3.42 1.03
C ARG A 33 7.50 -2.98 1.23
N SER A 34 7.87 -1.87 0.63
CA SER A 34 9.24 -1.36 0.53
C SER A 34 9.35 0.12 0.96
N GLY A 35 8.69 0.47 2.06
CA GLY A 35 8.78 1.83 2.63
C GLY A 35 8.37 2.91 1.64
N GLU A 36 9.23 3.92 1.46
CA GLU A 36 9.03 5.01 0.51
C GLU A 36 8.93 4.58 -0.96
N LEU A 37 9.48 3.41 -1.33
CA LEU A 37 9.37 2.87 -2.68
C LEU A 37 7.94 2.41 -2.99
N GLY A 38 7.08 2.33 -1.97
CA GLY A 38 5.73 1.81 -2.07
C GLY A 38 5.69 0.30 -1.85
N ALA A 39 4.96 -0.41 -2.70
CA ALA A 39 4.86 -1.86 -2.67
C ALA A 39 4.93 -2.44 -4.07
N TYR A 40 5.59 -3.59 -4.20
CA TYR A 40 5.58 -4.38 -5.42
C TYR A 40 4.63 -5.57 -5.26
N VAL A 41 3.82 -5.83 -6.27
CA VAL A 41 2.79 -6.87 -6.24
C VAL A 41 2.81 -7.69 -7.53
N LYS A 42 2.86 -9.02 -7.39
CA LYS A 42 2.95 -9.96 -8.52
C LYS A 42 2.30 -11.30 -8.20
N ASN A 43 1.80 -11.97 -9.24
CA ASN A 43 1.50 -13.39 -9.24
C ASN A 43 2.11 -14.06 -10.49
N LEU A 44 1.98 -15.39 -10.62
CA LEU A 44 2.51 -16.13 -11.78
C LEU A 44 1.74 -15.89 -13.09
N GLU A 45 0.60 -15.20 -13.07
CA GLU A 45 -0.26 -15.02 -14.25
C GLU A 45 0.13 -13.82 -15.12
N GLY A 46 0.97 -12.91 -14.62
CA GLY A 46 1.31 -11.69 -15.35
C GLY A 46 2.51 -10.91 -14.82
N PRO A 47 2.81 -9.74 -15.43
CA PRO A 47 3.86 -8.86 -14.94
C PRO A 47 3.49 -8.30 -13.57
N GLY A 48 4.49 -8.12 -12.70
CA GLY A 48 4.28 -7.43 -11.44
C GLY A 48 4.11 -5.92 -11.63
N LYS A 49 3.53 -5.27 -10.62
CA LYS A 49 3.25 -3.84 -10.62
C LYS A 49 3.80 -3.19 -9.36
N TRP A 50 4.39 -2.01 -9.53
CA TRP A 50 4.66 -1.10 -8.42
C TRP A 50 3.42 -0.28 -8.11
N VAL A 51 3.10 -0.17 -6.83
CA VAL A 51 2.13 0.79 -6.29
C VAL A 51 2.94 1.75 -5.42
N GLN A 52 3.01 3.02 -5.79
CA GLN A 52 3.79 3.99 -5.03
C GLN A 52 3.20 4.22 -3.63
N ALA A 53 4.06 4.58 -2.68
CA ALA A 53 3.63 5.14 -1.41
C ALA A 53 2.84 6.43 -1.66
N PHE A 54 1.74 6.65 -0.93
CA PHE A 54 0.93 7.84 -1.14
C PHE A 54 1.76 9.12 -0.96
N TRP A 55 2.44 9.22 0.20
CA TRP A 55 3.47 10.23 0.47
C TRP A 55 4.83 9.73 0.00
N SER A 56 5.48 10.46 -0.89
CA SER A 56 6.79 10.11 -1.48
C SER A 56 7.92 11.05 -1.02
N TYR A 57 9.15 10.82 -1.49
CA TYR A 57 10.31 11.71 -1.22
C TYR A 57 10.34 12.99 -2.06
N ASN A 58 9.25 13.36 -2.75
CA ASN A 58 9.18 14.70 -3.32
C ASN A 58 9.13 15.74 -2.19
N SER A 59 9.59 16.96 -2.47
CA SER A 59 9.81 17.99 -1.45
C SER A 59 8.56 18.44 -0.71
N GLU A 60 7.37 18.19 -1.26
CA GLU A 60 6.09 18.57 -0.66
C GLU A 60 5.55 17.47 0.27
N ASP A 61 5.68 16.20 -0.13
CA ASP A 61 5.17 15.03 0.58
C ASP A 61 5.99 14.68 1.83
N ILE A 62 7.30 14.93 1.85
CA ILE A 62 8.15 14.51 2.98
C ILE A 62 7.76 15.17 4.31
N THR A 63 7.17 16.36 4.24
CA THR A 63 6.68 17.07 5.43
C THR A 63 5.48 16.39 6.09
N ARG A 64 4.83 15.46 5.37
CA ARG A 64 3.71 14.65 5.85
C ARG A 64 4.15 13.35 6.52
N VAL A 65 5.44 12.99 6.50
CA VAL A 65 5.95 11.77 7.12
C VAL A 65 6.60 12.12 8.45
N VAL A 66 5.90 11.84 9.56
CA VAL A 66 6.31 12.19 10.93
C VAL A 66 6.85 10.97 11.70
N ASP A 67 6.11 9.87 11.71
CA ASP A 67 6.48 8.63 12.42
C ASP A 67 6.11 7.40 11.59
N VAL A 68 7.05 6.51 11.29
CA VAL A 68 6.77 5.30 10.48
C VAL A 68 6.22 4.12 11.31
N THR A 69 6.10 4.30 12.62
CA THR A 69 5.60 3.28 13.54
C THR A 69 4.17 2.87 13.19
N GLY A 70 3.89 1.56 13.25
CA GLY A 70 2.56 1.03 12.96
C GLY A 70 2.18 0.99 11.48
N ALA A 71 2.93 1.65 10.59
CA ALA A 71 2.58 1.72 9.18
C ALA A 71 2.46 0.33 8.53
N GLY A 72 3.30 -0.63 8.91
CA GLY A 72 3.23 -2.02 8.45
C GLY A 72 1.94 -2.74 8.85
N ASN A 73 1.47 -2.53 10.09
CA ASN A 73 0.22 -3.10 10.57
C ASN A 73 -0.98 -2.48 9.86
N SER A 74 -0.98 -1.15 9.69
CA SER A 74 -2.02 -0.44 8.94
C SER A 74 -2.07 -0.90 7.49
N PHE A 75 -0.92 -1.14 6.85
CA PHE A 75 -0.87 -1.69 5.49
C PHE A 75 -1.53 -3.06 5.40
N LEU A 76 -1.26 -3.97 6.33
CA LEU A 76 -1.92 -5.28 6.35
C LEU A 76 -3.43 -5.17 6.60
N GLY A 77 -3.86 -4.27 7.49
CA GLY A 77 -5.28 -3.98 7.72
C GLY A 77 -5.97 -3.44 6.47
N GLY A 78 -5.36 -2.46 5.81
CA GLY A 78 -5.84 -1.90 4.55
C GLY A 78 -5.87 -2.93 3.41
N LEU A 79 -4.86 -3.81 3.33
CA LEU A 79 -4.83 -4.90 2.38
C LEU A 79 -6.01 -5.86 2.59
N ALA A 80 -6.25 -6.28 3.84
CA ALA A 80 -7.36 -7.16 4.18
C ALA A 80 -8.72 -6.52 3.85
N ALA A 81 -8.90 -5.25 4.21
CA ALA A 81 -10.10 -4.49 3.84
C ALA A 81 -10.27 -4.40 2.32
N GLY A 82 -9.21 -4.10 1.58
CA GLY A 82 -9.22 -4.03 0.12
C GLY A 82 -9.59 -5.36 -0.55
N ILE A 83 -9.15 -6.50 0.00
CA ILE A 83 -9.53 -7.84 -0.49
C ILE A 83 -11.04 -8.08 -0.30
N ILE A 84 -11.58 -7.69 0.85
CA ILE A 84 -13.01 -7.85 1.16
C ILE A 84 -13.87 -6.94 0.26
N LEU A 85 -13.49 -5.67 0.14
CA LEU A 85 -14.26 -4.66 -0.62
C LEU A 85 -14.26 -4.92 -2.12
N THR A 86 -13.21 -5.53 -2.67
CA THR A 86 -13.11 -5.83 -4.12
C THR A 86 -13.70 -7.19 -4.50
N ASN A 87 -14.45 -7.82 -3.59
CA ASN A 87 -15.21 -9.04 -3.78
C ASN A 87 -14.37 -10.24 -4.28
N ASN A 88 -13.30 -10.51 -3.54
CA ASN A 88 -12.40 -11.67 -3.63
C ASN A 88 -11.67 -11.84 -4.99
N VAL A 89 -10.34 -11.72 -4.93
CA VAL A 89 -9.37 -12.12 -5.99
C VAL A 89 -9.18 -11.16 -7.16
N VAL A 90 -9.94 -10.06 -7.31
CA VAL A 90 -9.70 -9.09 -8.40
C VAL A 90 -8.45 -8.26 -8.13
N LYS A 91 -7.32 -8.92 -8.47
CA LYS A 91 -5.94 -8.46 -8.65
C LYS A 91 -5.36 -7.89 -7.36
N GLY A 92 -4.45 -8.62 -6.69
CA GLY A 92 -3.75 -8.14 -5.48
C GLY A 92 -3.22 -6.70 -5.58
N ILE A 93 -3.00 -6.22 -6.82
CA ILE A 93 -2.87 -4.82 -7.21
C ILE A 93 -3.88 -3.88 -6.55
N VAL A 94 -5.19 -4.06 -6.73
CA VAL A 94 -6.22 -3.14 -6.21
C VAL A 94 -6.16 -3.11 -4.68
N ALA A 95 -6.08 -4.27 -4.04
CA ALA A 95 -5.95 -4.34 -2.59
C ALA A 95 -4.66 -3.66 -2.07
N THR A 96 -3.59 -3.63 -2.86
CA THR A 96 -2.34 -2.93 -2.54
C THR A 96 -2.53 -1.40 -2.51
N PHE A 97 -3.46 -0.85 -3.29
CA PHE A 97 -3.81 0.57 -3.17
C PHE A 97 -4.45 0.87 -1.81
N TYR A 98 -5.43 0.08 -1.38
CA TYR A 98 -6.04 0.22 -0.04
C TYR A 98 -5.01 0.09 1.09
N ALA A 99 -4.06 -0.85 0.95
CA ALA A 99 -2.95 -1.03 1.86
C ALA A 99 -2.06 0.23 1.95
N SER A 100 -1.70 0.82 0.79
CA SER A 100 -0.91 2.05 0.70
C SER A 100 -1.64 3.23 1.34
N ILE A 101 -2.95 3.38 1.09
CA ILE A 101 -3.77 4.44 1.69
C ILE A 101 -3.88 4.29 3.21
N SER A 102 -4.11 3.09 3.73
CA SER A 102 -4.19 2.88 5.18
C SER A 102 -2.86 3.21 5.88
N ALA A 103 -1.73 2.82 5.28
CA ALA A 103 -0.42 3.18 5.80
C ALA A 103 -0.15 4.69 5.78
N SER A 104 -0.66 5.41 4.78
CA SER A 104 -0.40 6.85 4.62
C SER A 104 -0.97 7.70 5.76
N PHE A 105 -2.08 7.28 6.37
CA PHE A 105 -2.64 7.98 7.53
C PHE A 105 -1.82 7.76 8.81
N THR A 106 -1.25 6.56 8.96
CA THR A 106 -0.52 6.21 10.19
C THR A 106 0.84 6.90 10.26
N ILE A 107 1.40 7.29 9.12
CA ILE A 107 2.71 7.94 9.09
C ILE A 107 2.69 9.45 9.29
N GLU A 108 1.53 10.07 9.39
CA GLU A 108 1.37 11.54 9.42
C GLU A 108 1.52 12.18 10.80
N GLN A 109 1.55 11.38 11.86
CA GLN A 109 1.63 11.86 13.23
C GLN A 109 2.20 10.79 14.15
N GLU A 110 2.62 11.18 15.34
CA GLU A 110 2.88 10.22 16.41
C GLU A 110 1.57 9.59 16.90
N GLY A 111 1.57 8.27 17.05
CA GLY A 111 0.41 7.52 17.51
C GLY A 111 -0.62 7.23 16.41
N LEU A 112 -1.86 6.94 16.83
CA LEU A 112 -2.90 6.51 15.90
C LEU A 112 -3.54 7.69 15.14
N PRO A 113 -3.95 7.49 13.88
CA PRO A 113 -4.71 8.49 13.13
C PRO A 113 -5.97 8.96 13.87
N ILE A 114 -6.29 10.24 13.73
CA ILE A 114 -7.47 10.84 14.36
C ILE A 114 -8.68 10.64 13.45
N LEU A 115 -9.67 9.90 13.93
CA LEU A 115 -10.96 9.73 13.26
C LEU A 115 -11.92 10.86 13.66
N SER A 116 -12.45 11.57 12.68
CA SER A 116 -13.50 12.59 12.86
C SER A 116 -14.53 12.50 11.73
N GLN A 117 -15.53 13.40 11.75
CA GLN A 117 -16.52 13.52 10.68
C GLN A 117 -16.40 14.88 10.00
N ASN A 118 -16.57 14.91 8.68
CA ASN A 118 -16.70 16.17 7.93
C ASN A 118 -18.12 16.77 8.06
N GLU A 119 -18.35 17.91 7.43
CA GLU A 119 -19.65 18.61 7.45
C GLU A 119 -20.81 17.78 6.87
N GLU A 120 -20.50 16.81 6.01
CA GLU A 120 -21.44 15.88 5.37
C GLU A 120 -21.68 14.60 6.21
N GLY A 121 -20.98 14.45 7.34
CA GLY A 121 -21.08 13.28 8.23
C GLY A 121 -20.20 12.08 7.83
N HIS A 122 -19.38 12.21 6.79
CA HIS A 122 -18.44 11.18 6.35
C HIS A 122 -17.23 11.09 7.27
N SER A 123 -16.75 9.86 7.50
CA SER A 123 -15.56 9.59 8.31
C SER A 123 -14.30 10.07 7.60
N VAL A 124 -13.56 10.97 8.24
CA VAL A 124 -12.25 11.46 7.77
C VAL A 124 -11.17 11.08 8.78
N TRP A 125 -9.97 10.83 8.27
CA TRP A 125 -8.81 10.43 9.05
C TRP A 125 -7.74 11.50 8.91
N ASN A 126 -7.24 12.03 10.02
CA ASN A 126 -6.34 13.19 10.02
C ASN A 126 -6.91 14.39 9.21
N GLY A 127 -8.25 14.52 9.18
CA GLY A 127 -8.96 15.55 8.42
C GLY A 127 -9.03 15.31 6.91
N ASP A 128 -8.68 14.11 6.43
CA ASP A 128 -8.66 13.76 5.02
C ASP A 128 -9.48 12.49 4.72
N ASP A 129 -10.08 12.43 3.54
CA ASP A 129 -10.96 11.34 3.13
C ASP A 129 -10.14 10.18 2.51
N PRO A 130 -10.24 8.95 3.06
CA PRO A 130 -9.59 7.76 2.48
C PRO A 130 -9.95 7.51 1.01
N GLN A 131 -11.20 7.77 0.62
CA GLN A 131 -11.66 7.58 -0.75
C GLN A 131 -10.99 8.57 -1.70
N ARG A 132 -10.88 9.84 -1.29
CA ARG A 132 -10.13 10.86 -2.02
C ARG A 132 -8.67 10.46 -2.21
N ARG A 133 -8.00 9.95 -1.17
CA ARG A 133 -6.60 9.47 -1.30
C ARG A 133 -6.48 8.30 -2.26
N LEU A 134 -7.42 7.37 -2.22
CA LEU A 134 -7.45 6.22 -3.12
C LEU A 134 -7.58 6.67 -4.58
N GLU A 135 -8.53 7.56 -4.88
CA GLU A 135 -8.74 8.12 -6.21
C GLU A 135 -7.53 8.92 -6.71
N ALA A 136 -6.91 9.71 -5.85
CA ALA A 136 -5.70 10.45 -6.17
C ALA A 136 -4.54 9.50 -6.53
N LEU A 137 -4.36 8.41 -5.76
CA LEU A 137 -3.31 7.43 -6.01
C LEU A 137 -3.56 6.63 -7.29
N LEU A 138 -4.80 6.19 -7.54
CA LEU A 138 -5.18 5.50 -8.78
C LEU A 138 -4.94 6.38 -10.01
N THR A 139 -5.34 7.66 -9.93
CA THR A 139 -5.13 8.65 -11.00
C THR A 139 -3.64 8.84 -11.28
N ARG A 140 -2.81 8.96 -10.23
CA ARG A 140 -1.34 9.08 -10.36
C ARG A 140 -0.70 7.86 -11.05
N GLU A 141 -1.28 6.68 -10.84
CA GLU A 141 -0.80 5.40 -11.38
C GLU A 141 -1.48 5.02 -12.71
N GLY A 142 -2.31 5.90 -13.30
CA GLY A 142 -3.02 5.67 -14.56
C GLY A 142 -3.91 4.42 -14.55
N SER A 143 -4.55 4.13 -13.40
CA SER A 143 -5.30 2.88 -13.14
C SER A 143 -6.80 3.10 -13.06
#